data_AF-A0A512H5P3-F1
#
_entry.id   AF-A0A512H5P3-F1
#
_cell.length_a   1.000
_cell.length_b   1.000
_cell.length_c   1.000
_cell.angle_alpha   90.00
_cell.angle_beta   90.00
_cell.angle_gamma   90.00
#
_symmetry.space_group_name_H-M   'P 1'
#
loop_
_entity.id
_entity.type
_entity.pdbx_description
1 polymer ?
#
loop_
_entity_poly.entity_id
_entity_poly.type
_entity_poly.pdbx_seq_one_letter_code
_entity_poly.pdbx_strand_id
1 'polypeptide(L)'
;MRSRYTAYVRGDIDYLMRTMITDVRQDFDPAEARAIAAEARWDGLEIREVRNGGPEDDEGTVEYVTRFRFKGQKRVHHERAYFTRIEGAWQVCGGEVNPKAPPRRVAAVGRNDPCPCGSGKKYKKCCGA
;
A
#
# COMPACT_ATOMS: atom_id res chain seq x y z
N MET A 1 6.77 8.22 -4.47
CA MET A 1 6.82 7.32 -3.28
C MET A 1 8.22 6.91 -2.83
N ARG A 2 9.07 6.28 -3.67
CA ARG A 2 10.40 5.79 -3.23
C ARG A 2 11.29 6.84 -2.57
N SER A 3 11.27 8.08 -3.08
CA SER A 3 11.99 9.21 -2.48
C SER A 3 11.51 9.55 -1.05
N ARG A 4 10.20 9.48 -0.79
CA ARG A 4 9.63 9.67 0.56
C ARG A 4 10.07 8.58 1.53
N TYR A 5 10.15 7.33 1.08
CA TYR A 5 10.74 6.27 1.90
C TYR A 5 12.20 6.57 2.25
N THR A 6 13.02 6.97 1.28
CA THR A 6 14.40 7.39 1.54
C THR A 6 14.48 8.58 2.51
N ALA A 7 13.53 9.50 2.45
CA ALA A 7 13.44 10.62 3.39
C ALA A 7 13.19 10.14 4.83
N TYR A 8 12.29 9.18 5.05
CA TYR A 8 12.15 8.51 6.36
C TYR A 8 13.44 7.82 6.81
N VAL A 9 14.10 7.07 5.91
CA VAL A 9 15.36 6.38 6.22
C VAL A 9 16.47 7.36 6.64
N ARG A 10 16.48 8.56 6.05
CA ARG A 10 17.49 9.60 6.32
C ARG A 10 17.09 10.60 7.41
N GLY A 11 15.86 10.53 7.92
CA GLY A 11 15.32 11.55 8.83
C GLY A 11 15.06 12.91 8.18
N ASP A 12 14.94 12.99 6.85
CA ASP A 12 14.63 14.22 6.11
C ASP A 12 13.11 14.50 6.15
N ILE A 13 12.64 14.94 7.31
CA ILE A 13 11.20 15.19 7.53
C ILE A 13 10.71 16.42 6.75
N ASP A 14 11.59 17.36 6.45
CA ASP A 14 11.25 18.55 5.65
C ASP A 14 10.92 18.14 4.20
N TYR A 15 11.60 17.13 3.65
CA TYR A 15 11.20 16.50 2.38
C TYR A 15 9.80 15.89 2.44
N LEU A 16 9.44 15.23 3.53
CA LEU A 16 8.11 14.63 3.67
C LEU A 16 7.03 15.72 3.67
N MET A 17 7.25 16.78 4.45
CA MET A 17 6.31 17.90 4.53
C MET A 17 6.13 18.60 3.19
N ARG A 18 7.23 18.90 2.46
CA ARG A 18 7.13 19.58 1.17
C ARG A 18 6.52 18.74 0.04
N THR A 19 6.44 17.41 0.21
CA THR A 19 5.89 16.48 -0.80
C THR A 19 4.53 15.92 -0.41
N MET A 20 3.79 16.63 0.43
CA MET A 20 2.37 16.41 0.73
C MET A 20 1.60 17.72 0.62
N ILE A 21 0.34 17.63 0.20
CA ILE A 21 -0.55 18.79 0.08
C ILE A 21 -0.78 19.43 1.46
N THR A 22 -1.22 20.68 1.47
CA THR A 22 -1.45 21.46 2.71
C THR A 22 -2.36 20.73 3.68
N ASP A 23 -3.48 20.17 3.22
CA ASP A 23 -4.48 19.50 4.06
C ASP A 23 -3.86 18.30 4.78
N VAL A 24 -3.21 17.40 4.04
CA VAL A 24 -2.50 16.24 4.63
C VAL A 24 -1.35 16.68 5.56
N ARG A 25 -0.71 17.81 5.26
CA ARG A 25 0.38 18.35 6.09
C ARG A 25 -0.10 18.84 7.45
N GLN A 26 -1.33 19.34 7.56
CA GLN A 26 -1.88 19.84 8.82
C GLN A 26 -2.09 18.72 9.84
N ASP A 27 -2.47 17.53 9.37
CA ASP A 27 -2.67 16.34 10.20
C ASP A 27 -1.38 15.54 10.44
N PHE A 28 -0.26 15.93 9.80
CA PHE A 28 1.02 15.25 9.93
C PHE A 28 1.77 15.70 11.19
N ASP A 29 2.18 14.77 12.04
CA ASP A 29 3.05 15.04 13.20
C ASP A 29 4.54 14.92 12.81
N PRO A 30 5.26 16.02 12.56
CA PRO A 30 6.67 15.97 12.22
C PRO A 30 7.56 15.55 13.40
N ALA A 31 7.15 15.80 14.65
CA ALA A 31 7.94 15.45 15.82
C ALA A 31 7.93 13.93 16.03
N GLU A 32 6.75 13.31 15.92
CA GLU A 32 6.61 11.85 15.95
C GLU A 32 7.37 11.21 14.77
N ALA A 33 7.22 11.75 13.57
CA ALA A 33 7.94 11.25 12.39
C ALA A 33 9.47 11.33 12.56
N ARG A 34 10.00 12.42 13.14
CA ARG A 34 11.43 12.55 13.48
C ARG A 34 11.87 11.49 14.49
N ALA A 35 11.09 11.27 15.55
CA ALA A 35 11.41 10.29 16.58
C ALA A 35 11.47 8.86 16.01
N ILE A 36 10.48 8.50 15.18
CA ILE A 36 10.46 7.19 14.51
C ILE A 36 11.65 7.07 13.56
N ALA A 37 11.90 8.07 12.70
CA ALA A 37 12.99 8.03 11.73
C ALA A 37 14.37 7.87 12.38
N ALA A 38 14.59 8.49 13.54
CA ALA A 38 15.87 8.45 14.26
C ALA A 38 16.14 7.10 14.95
N GLU A 39 15.10 6.44 15.47
CA GLU A 39 15.25 5.19 16.24
C GLU A 39 15.01 3.94 15.38
N ALA A 40 14.24 4.05 14.29
CA ALA A 40 13.83 2.91 13.50
C ALA A 40 15.00 2.33 12.68
N ARG A 41 15.15 1.01 12.74
CA ARG A 41 15.94 0.26 11.75
C ARG A 41 15.04 -0.12 10.58
N TRP A 42 15.23 0.53 9.45
CA TRP A 42 14.50 0.27 8.21
C TRP A 42 15.01 -1.00 7.52
N ASP A 43 14.14 -2.00 7.37
CA ASP A 43 14.48 -3.29 6.75
C ASP A 43 14.20 -3.29 5.22
N GLY A 44 13.23 -2.50 4.76
CA GLY A 44 13.00 -2.33 3.32
C GLY A 44 11.65 -1.72 2.94
N LEU A 45 11.52 -1.39 1.66
CA LEU A 45 10.30 -0.97 0.98
C LEU A 45 9.97 -1.95 -0.15
N GLU A 46 8.73 -2.42 -0.17
CA GLU A 46 8.17 -3.23 -1.23
C GLU A 46 7.01 -2.47 -1.89
N ILE A 47 7.06 -2.29 -3.21
CA ILE A 47 5.94 -1.73 -3.97
C ILE A 47 5.07 -2.90 -4.44
N ARG A 48 3.80 -2.88 -4.05
CA ARG A 48 2.81 -3.92 -4.37
C ARG A 48 2.06 -3.61 -5.66
N GLU A 49 1.66 -2.35 -5.82
CA GLU A 49 0.93 -1.90 -7.01
C GLU A 49 1.25 -0.43 -7.30
N VAL A 50 1.26 -0.07 -8.58
CA VAL A 50 1.27 1.31 -9.05
C VAL A 50 0.14 1.45 -10.06
N ARG A 51 -0.68 2.48 -9.90
CA ARG A 51 -1.72 2.87 -10.87
C ARG A 51 -1.49 4.32 -11.28
N ASN A 52 -1.50 4.58 -12.58
CA ASN A 52 -1.17 5.89 -13.18
C ASN A 52 0.21 6.39 -12.70
N GLY A 53 0.42 7.71 -12.63
CA GLY A 53 1.68 8.31 -12.21
C GLY A 53 2.72 8.47 -13.33
N GLY A 54 2.31 8.29 -14.58
CA GLY A 54 3.11 8.57 -15.77
C GLY A 54 3.21 10.06 -16.08
N PRO A 55 3.99 10.46 -17.11
CA PRO A 55 4.22 11.87 -17.45
C PRO A 55 2.95 12.66 -17.76
N GLU A 56 1.92 11.99 -18.29
CA GLU A 56 0.64 12.57 -18.70
C GLU A 56 -0.45 12.47 -17.62
N ASP A 57 -0.15 11.83 -16.48
CA ASP A 57 -1.10 11.68 -15.38
C ASP A 57 -0.95 12.82 -14.36
N ASP A 58 -2.09 13.34 -13.91
CA ASP A 58 -2.19 14.29 -12.79
C ASP A 58 -2.54 13.62 -11.45
N GLU A 59 -2.89 12.33 -11.48
CA GLU A 59 -3.17 11.53 -10.29
C GLU A 59 -2.45 10.18 -10.37
N GLY A 60 -2.10 9.64 -9.20
CA GLY A 60 -1.38 8.38 -9.10
C GLY A 60 -1.63 7.69 -7.78
N THR A 61 -1.58 6.36 -7.79
CA THR A 61 -1.71 5.56 -6.57
C THR A 61 -0.55 4.60 -6.45
N VAL A 62 0.00 4.48 -5.24
CA VAL A 62 1.05 3.50 -4.94
C VAL A 62 0.67 2.71 -3.70
N GLU A 63 0.47 1.41 -3.87
CA GLU A 63 0.35 0.47 -2.75
C GLU A 63 1.73 -0.08 -2.40
N TYR A 64 2.08 -0.02 -1.12
CA TYR A 64 3.41 -0.38 -0.67
C TYR A 64 3.40 -0.98 0.74
N VAL A 65 4.45 -1.72 1.04
CA VAL A 65 4.74 -2.29 2.35
C VAL A 65 6.12 -1.85 2.78
N THR A 66 6.23 -1.18 3.93
CA THR A 66 7.52 -0.94 4.60
C THR A 66 7.66 -1.85 5.81
N ARG A 67 8.88 -2.34 6.01
CA ARG A 67 9.24 -3.18 7.16
C ARG A 67 10.34 -2.47 7.91
N PHE A 68 10.20 -2.37 9.22
CA PHE A 68 11.17 -1.71 10.09
C PHE A 68 11.10 -2.28 11.50
N ARG A 69 12.14 -2.04 12.29
CA ARG A 69 12.15 -2.33 13.72
C ARG A 69 12.17 -1.03 14.50
N PHE A 70 11.27 -0.88 15.46
CA PHE A 70 11.18 0.28 16.33
C PHE A 70 10.95 -0.21 17.76
N LYS A 71 11.74 0.27 18.73
CA LYS A 71 11.71 -0.20 20.13
C LYS A 71 11.80 -1.73 20.25
N GLY A 72 12.70 -2.35 19.48
CA GLY A 72 12.91 -3.80 19.46
C GLY A 72 11.82 -4.62 18.75
N GLN A 73 10.71 -4.00 18.33
CA GLN A 73 9.57 -4.70 17.72
C GLN A 73 9.62 -4.60 16.19
N LYS A 74 9.40 -5.73 15.51
CA LYS A 74 9.19 -5.75 14.06
C LYS A 74 7.83 -5.14 13.75
N ARG A 75 7.81 -4.12 12.90
CA ARG A 75 6.61 -3.45 12.40
C ARG A 75 6.50 -3.58 10.89
N VAL A 76 5.27 -3.65 10.42
CA VAL A 76 4.91 -3.66 9.01
C VAL A 76 3.91 -2.54 8.81
N HIS A 77 4.18 -1.65 7.88
CA HIS A 77 3.26 -0.61 7.48
C HIS A 77 2.86 -0.87 6.02
N HIS A 78 1.62 -1.32 5.83
CA HIS A 78 0.99 -1.55 4.54
C HIS A 78 0.03 -0.40 4.27
N GLU A 79 0.25 0.33 3.19
CA GLU A 79 -0.53 1.51 2.86
C GLU A 79 -0.72 1.61 1.35
N ARG A 80 -1.87 2.15 0.94
CA ARG A 80 -2.10 2.65 -0.41
C ARG A 80 -2.12 4.17 -0.36
N ALA A 81 -1.06 4.80 -0.85
CA ALA A 81 -0.94 6.26 -0.90
C ALA A 81 -1.48 6.82 -2.22
N TYR A 82 -2.18 7.95 -2.12
CA TYR A 82 -2.71 8.72 -3.23
C TYR A 82 -1.85 9.95 -3.48
N PHE A 83 -1.60 10.23 -4.75
CA PHE A 83 -0.78 11.33 -5.23
C PHE A 83 -1.55 12.18 -6.23
N THR A 84 -1.33 13.49 -6.18
CA THR A 84 -1.78 14.44 -7.18
C THR A 84 -0.59 15.29 -7.65
N ARG A 85 -0.61 15.73 -8.91
CA ARG A 85 0.40 16.60 -9.49
C ARG A 85 -0.06 18.05 -9.38
N ILE A 86 0.68 18.86 -8.64
CA ILE A 86 0.43 20.29 -8.47
C ILE A 86 1.67 21.02 -8.97
N GLU A 87 1.50 21.92 -9.95
CA GLU A 87 2.59 22.72 -10.54
C GLU A 87 3.78 21.86 -11.02
N GLY A 88 3.48 20.70 -11.61
CA GLY A 88 4.49 19.76 -12.12
C GLY A 88 5.15 18.88 -11.05
N ALA A 89 4.78 19.02 -9.77
CA ALA A 89 5.33 18.23 -8.67
C ALA A 89 4.29 17.26 -8.08
N TRP A 90 4.69 16.00 -7.90
CA TRP A 90 3.86 14.99 -7.23
C TRP A 90 3.83 15.22 -5.72
N GLN A 91 2.63 15.36 -5.17
CA GLN A 91 2.37 15.52 -3.73
C GLN A 91 1.42 14.42 -3.24
N VAL A 92 1.66 13.91 -2.03
CA VAL A 92 0.71 13.01 -1.36
C VAL A 92 -0.53 13.80 -0.99
N CYS A 93 -1.70 13.32 -1.43
CA CYS A 93 -3.01 13.89 -1.13
C CYS A 93 -3.87 13.03 -0.20
N GLY A 94 -3.41 11.82 0.14
CA GLY A 94 -4.06 10.97 1.13
C GLY A 94 -3.54 9.55 1.07
N GLY A 95 -4.18 8.65 1.81
CA GLY A 95 -3.87 7.24 1.76
C GLY A 95 -4.85 6.39 2.57
N GLU A 96 -4.81 5.09 2.31
CA GLU A 96 -5.56 4.07 3.06
C GLU A 96 -4.56 3.14 3.75
N VAL A 97 -4.63 3.06 5.09
CA VAL A 97 -3.80 2.15 5.89
C VAL A 97 -4.42 0.76 5.91
N ASN A 98 -3.61 -0.26 5.66
CA ASN A 98 -4.00 -1.67 5.54
C ASN A 98 -5.16 -1.88 4.55
N PRO A 99 -4.99 -1.49 3.27
CA PRO A 99 -6.04 -1.64 2.28
C PRO A 99 -6.43 -3.13 2.15
N LYS A 100 -7.73 -3.41 2.26
CA LYS A 100 -8.22 -4.79 2.15
C LYS A 100 -8.16 -5.24 0.69
N ALA A 101 -7.62 -6.43 0.45
CA ALA A 101 -7.75 -7.07 -0.85
C ALA A 101 -9.25 -7.27 -1.17
N PRO A 102 -9.68 -7.11 -2.43
CA PRO A 102 -11.03 -7.45 -2.81
C PRO A 102 -11.30 -8.91 -2.45
N PRO A 103 -12.50 -9.26 -1.94
CA PRO A 103 -12.82 -10.64 -1.61
C PRO A 103 -12.62 -11.49 -2.87
N ARG A 104 -11.81 -12.55 -2.73
CA ARG A 104 -11.58 -13.49 -3.82
C ARG A 104 -12.92 -14.14 -4.15
N ARG A 105 -13.51 -13.75 -5.29
CA ARG A 105 -14.72 -14.38 -5.79
C ARG A 105 -14.38 -15.82 -6.18
N VAL A 106 -14.82 -16.76 -5.35
CA VAL A 106 -14.85 -18.17 -5.75
C VAL A 106 -16.09 -18.30 -6.62
N ALA A 107 -15.92 -18.72 -7.88
CA ALA A 107 -17.06 -19.09 -8.70
C ALA A 107 -17.83 -20.19 -7.96
N ALA A 108 -19.08 -19.93 -7.60
CA ALA A 108 -19.91 -20.94 -6.98
C ALA A 108 -20.04 -22.10 -7.96
N VAL A 109 -19.51 -23.27 -7.60
CA VAL A 109 -19.69 -24.48 -8.39
C VAL A 109 -21.16 -24.90 -8.29
N GLY A 110 -21.87 -24.84 -9.41
CA GLY A 110 -23.25 -25.28 -9.49
C GLY A 110 -23.36 -26.76 -9.19
N ARG A 111 -24.46 -27.17 -8.56
CA ARG A 111 -24.70 -28.58 -8.15
C ARG A 111 -24.55 -29.58 -9.32
N ASN A 112 -24.82 -29.15 -10.55
CA ASN A 112 -24.72 -29.96 -11.76
C ASN A 112 -23.47 -29.67 -12.63
N ASP A 113 -22.62 -28.72 -12.24
CA ASP A 113 -21.42 -28.35 -13.01
C ASP A 113 -20.35 -29.43 -12.90
N PRO A 114 -19.40 -29.50 -13.86
CA PRO A 114 -18.24 -30.39 -13.77
C PRO A 114 -17.47 -30.15 -12.47
N CYS A 115 -17.12 -31.24 -11.79
CA CYS A 115 -16.46 -31.17 -10.50
C CYS A 115 -15.02 -30.63 -10.65
N PRO A 116 -14.60 -29.62 -9.87
CA PRO A 116 -13.29 -28.97 -10.01
C PRO A 116 -12.10 -29.85 -9.63
N CYS A 117 -12.33 -31.06 -9.06
CA CYS A 117 -11.28 -32.03 -8.79
C CYS A 117 -10.77 -32.78 -10.04
N GLY A 118 -11.35 -32.51 -11.22
CA GLY A 118 -10.94 -33.14 -12.48
C GLY A 118 -11.51 -34.54 -12.73
N SER A 119 -12.45 -35.01 -11.89
CA SER A 119 -13.03 -36.35 -12.02
C SER A 119 -13.97 -36.55 -13.22
N GLY A 120 -14.33 -35.47 -13.94
CA GLY A 120 -15.31 -35.48 -15.03
C GLY A 120 -16.78 -35.66 -14.58
N LYS A 121 -17.04 -35.89 -13.29
CA LYS A 121 -18.40 -36.07 -12.73
C LYS A 121 -19.06 -34.73 -12.40
N LYS A 122 -20.40 -34.68 -12.35
CA LYS A 122 -21.14 -33.52 -11.80
C LYS A 122 -20.80 -33.33 -10.32
N TYR A 123 -20.69 -32.09 -9.86
CA TYR A 123 -20.26 -31.74 -8.48
C TYR A 123 -21.03 -32.51 -7.39
N LYS A 124 -22.36 -32.59 -7.48
CA LYS A 124 -23.22 -33.34 -6.54
C LYS A 124 -23.00 -34.85 -6.47
N LYS A 125 -22.30 -35.42 -7.45
CA LYS A 125 -21.96 -36.85 -7.52
C LYS A 125 -20.47 -37.09 -7.25
N CYS A 126 -19.77 -36.08 -6.73
CA CYS A 126 -18.34 -36.11 -6.44
C CYS A 126 -18.05 -35.33 -5.15
N CYS A 127 -17.34 -34.19 -5.20
CA CYS A 127 -16.92 -33.45 -4.00
C CYS A 127 -18.05 -32.72 -3.27
N GLY A 128 -19.23 -32.57 -3.88
CA GLY A 128 -20.41 -31.95 -3.27
C GLY A 128 -21.42 -32.94 -2.69
N ALA A 129 -20.98 -34.17 -2.37
CA ALA A 129 -21.78 -35.21 -1.72
C ALA A 129 -21.73 -35.09 -0.19
#